data_AF-A0A1G3RSV0-F1
#
_entry.id   AF-A0A1G3RSV0-F1
#
_cell.length_a   1.000
_cell.length_b   1.000
_cell.length_c   1.000
_cell.angle_alpha   90.00
_cell.angle_beta   90.00
_cell.angle_gamma   90.00
#
_symmetry.space_group_name_H-M   'P 1'
#
loop_
_entity.id
_entity.type
_entity.pdbx_description
1 polymer ?
#
loop_
_entity_poly.entity_id
_entity_poly.type
_entity_poly.pdbx_seq_one_letter_code
_entity_poly.pdbx_strand_id
1 'polypeptide(L)'
;MEKSTLRRADLLFSIALILGSLWFMIQSIKLFLNPFGRKWEAVPAEAVKETLTFWYKSPALMPFFVSLLVLLCSVMLFHVAMKSGARLDFIKKDKIAAFLKNREFQSFVVITLLLCVYAFVLIPVCGKLLVRIRIIRGFPFFVATFIYLLSMMLAFGHRKLGHAVRSLLVSFLVSGIVTYAFGTLAKIPLP
;
A
#
# COMPACT_ATOMS: atom_id res chain seq x y z
N MET A 1 -25.25 12.13 8.76
CA MET A 1 -24.27 13.17 8.35
C MET A 1 -24.94 14.12 7.38
N GLU A 2 -24.72 15.44 7.52
CA GLU A 2 -25.19 16.37 6.49
C GLU A 2 -24.45 16.12 5.18
N LYS A 3 -25.17 16.12 4.05
CA LYS A 3 -24.58 15.91 2.70
C LYS A 3 -23.42 16.88 2.43
N SER A 4 -23.47 18.07 3.00
CA SER A 4 -22.43 19.10 2.90
C SER A 4 -21.10 18.67 3.54
N THR A 5 -21.11 17.94 4.66
CA THR A 5 -19.89 17.49 5.35
C THR A 5 -19.25 16.32 4.62
N LEU A 6 -20.07 15.42 4.05
CA LEU A 6 -19.59 14.29 3.25
C LEU A 6 -18.87 14.75 1.98
N ARG A 7 -19.45 15.69 1.22
CA ARG A 7 -18.84 16.22 -0.02
C ARG A 7 -17.54 16.99 0.21
N ARG A 8 -17.36 17.56 1.40
CA ARG A 8 -16.11 18.21 1.78
C ARG A 8 -15.04 17.20 2.19
N ALA A 9 -15.43 16.07 2.78
CA ALA A 9 -14.52 14.95 3.02
C ALA A 9 -14.02 14.35 1.70
N ASP A 10 -14.92 14.19 0.71
CA ASP A 10 -14.56 13.78 -0.65
C ASP A 10 -13.48 14.71 -1.26
N LEU A 11 -13.61 16.03 -1.06
CA LEU A 11 -12.64 17.02 -1.55
C LEU A 11 -11.23 16.84 -0.94
N LEU A 12 -11.13 16.66 0.39
CA LEU A 12 -9.84 16.43 1.04
C LEU A 12 -9.24 15.09 0.65
N PHE A 13 -10.06 14.05 0.57
CA PHE A 13 -9.63 12.70 0.21
C PHE A 13 -9.11 12.66 -1.23
N SER A 14 -9.82 13.30 -2.18
CA SER A 14 -9.34 13.43 -3.55
C SER A 14 -8.00 14.16 -3.65
N ILE A 15 -7.78 15.26 -2.91
CA ILE A 15 -6.49 15.94 -2.90
C ILE A 15 -5.38 15.01 -2.42
N ALA A 16 -5.60 14.28 -1.32
CA ALA A 16 -4.64 13.32 -0.80
C ALA A 16 -4.33 12.21 -1.82
N LEU A 17 -5.34 11.70 -2.52
CA LEU A 17 -5.19 10.71 -3.57
C LEU A 17 -4.46 11.25 -4.81
N ILE A 18 -4.71 12.50 -5.21
CA ILE A 18 -3.98 13.14 -6.31
C ILE A 18 -2.49 13.23 -5.96
N LEU A 19 -2.16 13.74 -4.77
CA LEU A 19 -0.78 13.86 -4.33
C LEU A 19 -0.11 12.48 -4.21
N GLY A 20 -0.81 11.50 -3.63
CA GLY A 20 -0.31 10.14 -3.49
C GLY A 20 -0.07 9.45 -4.83
N SER A 21 -1.02 9.54 -5.77
CA SER A 21 -0.89 8.94 -7.10
C SER A 21 0.24 9.57 -7.91
N LEU A 22 0.40 10.89 -7.88
CA LEU A 22 1.55 11.57 -8.49
C LEU A 22 2.88 11.10 -7.89
N TRP A 23 2.95 10.99 -6.56
CA TRP A 23 4.14 10.46 -5.88
C TRP A 23 4.46 9.03 -6.35
N PHE A 24 3.48 8.13 -6.38
CA PHE A 24 3.67 6.75 -6.84
C PHE A 24 4.04 6.66 -8.32
N MET A 25 3.50 7.53 -9.18
CA MET A 25 3.93 7.63 -10.58
C MET A 25 5.40 8.02 -10.67
N ILE A 26 5.86 9.01 -9.89
CA ILE A 26 7.27 9.41 -9.84
C ILE A 26 8.15 8.25 -9.39
N GLN A 27 7.75 7.53 -8.34
CA GLN A 27 8.50 6.36 -7.86
C GLN A 27 8.53 5.23 -8.90
N SER A 28 7.44 5.03 -9.63
CA SER A 28 7.39 4.06 -10.72
C SER A 28 8.33 4.46 -11.86
N ILE A 29 8.38 5.74 -12.25
CA ILE A 29 9.35 6.24 -13.24
C ILE A 29 10.79 6.04 -12.76
N LYS A 30 11.08 6.31 -11.46
CA LYS A 30 12.40 6.04 -10.89
C LYS A 30 12.77 4.57 -10.96
N LEU A 31 11.83 3.68 -10.62
CA LEU A 31 12.02 2.23 -10.73
C LEU A 31 12.19 1.79 -12.18
N PHE A 32 11.50 2.45 -13.11
CA PHE A 32 11.62 2.19 -14.54
C PHE A 32 13.03 2.54 -15.05
N LEU A 33 13.63 3.64 -14.59
CA LEU A 33 14.98 4.06 -15.01
C LEU A 33 16.09 3.37 -14.23
N ASN A 34 15.81 2.95 -13.00
CA ASN A 34 16.78 2.36 -12.08
C ASN A 34 16.13 1.27 -11.20
N PRO A 35 15.88 0.08 -11.79
CA PRO A 35 15.15 -1.00 -11.11
C PRO A 35 15.89 -1.56 -9.89
N PHE A 36 17.21 -1.37 -9.82
CA PHE A 36 18.06 -1.88 -8.74
C PHE A 36 18.41 -0.83 -7.68
N GLY A 37 17.86 0.39 -7.77
CA GLY A 37 18.11 1.45 -6.79
C GLY A 37 19.59 1.84 -6.65
N ARG A 38 20.38 1.73 -7.73
CA ARG A 38 21.80 2.10 -7.74
C ARG A 38 21.97 3.62 -7.60
N LYS A 39 23.16 4.10 -7.21
CA LYS A 39 23.47 5.53 -7.34
C LYS A 39 23.37 5.93 -8.82
N TRP A 40 22.82 7.11 -9.13
CA TRP A 40 22.59 7.55 -10.51
C TRP A 40 23.86 7.55 -11.36
N GLU A 41 25.01 7.87 -10.78
CA GLU A 41 26.34 7.83 -11.41
C GLU A 41 26.77 6.43 -11.86
N ALA A 42 26.20 5.38 -11.26
CA ALA A 42 26.51 3.98 -11.52
C ALA A 42 25.41 3.27 -12.34
N VAL A 43 24.48 4.03 -12.93
CA VAL A 43 23.46 3.47 -13.83
C VAL A 43 24.05 3.38 -15.23
N PRO A 44 24.31 2.17 -15.78
CA PRO A 44 24.87 2.05 -17.11
C PRO A 44 23.85 2.50 -18.16
N ALA A 45 24.29 3.33 -19.11
CA ALA A 45 23.44 3.84 -20.18
C ALA A 45 22.77 2.72 -21.02
N GLU A 46 23.46 1.58 -21.15
CA GLU A 46 22.91 0.40 -21.83
C GLU A 46 21.68 -0.19 -21.11
N ALA A 47 21.67 -0.20 -19.78
CA ALA A 47 20.51 -0.70 -19.03
C ALA A 47 19.28 0.22 -19.18
N VAL A 48 19.49 1.53 -19.29
CA VAL A 48 18.41 2.49 -19.56
C VAL A 48 17.86 2.27 -20.97
N LYS A 49 18.74 2.09 -21.95
CA LYS A 49 18.36 1.81 -23.34
C LYS A 49 17.59 0.48 -23.45
N GLU A 50 18.06 -0.57 -22.78
CA GLU A 50 17.39 -1.86 -22.75
C GLU A 50 16.01 -1.76 -22.09
N THR A 51 15.90 -1.02 -20.98
CA THR A 51 14.63 -0.84 -20.28
C THR A 51 13.62 -0.03 -21.09
N LEU A 52 14.07 0.98 -21.85
CA LEU A 52 13.21 1.71 -22.80
C LEU A 52 12.79 0.84 -23.98
N THR A 53 13.69 -0.01 -24.47
CA THR A 53 13.41 -0.92 -25.60
C THR A 53 12.42 -2.01 -25.19
N PHE A 54 12.54 -2.54 -23.98
CA PHE A 54 11.67 -3.57 -23.41
C PHE A 54 10.78 -3.03 -22.28
N TRP A 55 10.22 -1.84 -22.49
CA TRP A 55 9.42 -1.13 -21.48
C TRP A 55 8.26 -1.96 -20.92
N TYR A 56 7.67 -2.82 -21.75
CA TYR A 56 6.55 -3.70 -21.38
C TYR A 56 6.94 -4.82 -20.41
N LYS A 57 8.24 -5.13 -20.27
CA LYS A 57 8.75 -6.10 -19.28
C LYS A 57 9.08 -5.44 -17.94
N SER A 58 8.99 -4.11 -17.85
CA SER A 58 9.39 -3.38 -16.66
C SER A 58 8.45 -3.68 -15.49
N PRO A 59 8.97 -4.06 -14.30
CA PRO A 59 8.15 -4.26 -13.11
C PRO A 59 7.49 -2.95 -12.64
N ALA A 60 7.95 -1.79 -13.12
CA ALA A 60 7.39 -0.49 -12.80
C ALA A 60 6.11 -0.13 -13.59
N LEU A 61 5.80 -0.89 -14.65
CA LEU A 61 4.68 -0.59 -15.53
C LEU A 61 3.32 -0.74 -14.82
N MET A 62 3.15 -1.84 -14.08
CA MET A 62 1.90 -2.13 -13.39
C MET A 62 1.61 -1.12 -12.27
N PRO A 63 2.57 -0.78 -11.37
CA PRO A 63 2.38 0.31 -10.41
C PRO A 63 2.07 1.66 -11.06
N PHE A 64 2.70 1.97 -12.21
CA PHE A 64 2.43 3.21 -12.93
C PHE A 64 0.99 3.27 -13.45
N PHE A 65 0.50 2.21 -14.10
CA PHE A 65 -0.89 2.15 -14.59
C PHE A 65 -1.92 2.24 -13.46
N VAL A 66 -1.70 1.52 -12.35
CA VAL A 66 -2.60 1.60 -11.18
C VAL A 66 -2.63 3.03 -10.64
N SER A 67 -1.46 3.67 -10.52
CA SER A 67 -1.37 5.05 -10.04
C SER A 67 -2.08 6.02 -10.99
N LEU A 68 -1.96 5.84 -12.30
CA LEU A 68 -2.66 6.64 -13.31
C LEU A 68 -4.19 6.50 -13.21
N LEU A 69 -4.70 5.27 -13.04
CA LEU A 69 -6.14 5.04 -12.86
C LEU A 69 -6.65 5.71 -11.56
N VAL A 70 -5.89 5.58 -10.46
CA VAL A 70 -6.22 6.25 -9.19
C VAL A 70 -6.20 7.77 -9.37
N LEU A 71 -5.23 8.32 -10.11
CA LEU A 71 -5.18 9.74 -10.43
C LEU A 71 -6.45 10.18 -11.16
N LEU A 72 -6.86 9.47 -12.21
CA LEU A 72 -8.09 9.77 -12.96
C LEU A 72 -9.34 9.72 -12.05
N CYS A 73 -9.50 8.67 -11.26
CA CYS A 73 -10.60 8.56 -10.29
C CYS A 73 -10.58 9.70 -9.27
N SER A 74 -9.41 10.07 -8.77
CA SER A 74 -9.26 11.15 -7.79
C SER A 74 -9.59 12.53 -8.36
N VAL A 75 -9.22 12.80 -9.62
CA VAL A 75 -9.59 14.03 -10.34
C VAL A 75 -11.09 14.09 -10.59
N MET A 76 -11.72 12.99 -10.99
CA MET A 76 -13.18 12.92 -11.12
C MET A 76 -13.88 13.20 -9.78
N LEU A 77 -13.39 12.59 -8.70
CA LEU A 77 -13.94 12.78 -7.35
C LEU A 77 -13.78 14.23 -6.87
N PHE A 78 -12.62 14.85 -7.14
CA PHE A 78 -12.38 16.27 -6.89
C PHE A 78 -13.36 17.16 -7.66
N HIS A 79 -13.55 16.89 -8.96
CA HIS A 79 -14.46 17.66 -9.81
C HIS A 79 -15.91 17.58 -9.31
N VAL A 80 -16.38 16.39 -8.94
CA VAL A 80 -17.72 16.18 -8.38
C VAL A 80 -17.88 16.90 -7.04
N ALA A 81 -16.87 16.86 -6.17
CA ALA A 81 -16.90 17.55 -4.88
C ALA A 81 -16.97 19.08 -5.05
N MET A 82 -16.16 19.65 -5.96
CA MET A 82 -16.16 21.07 -6.30
C MET A 82 -17.50 21.51 -6.90
N LYS A 83 -18.04 20.76 -7.87
CA LYS A 83 -19.34 21.03 -8.49
C LYS A 83 -20.49 21.01 -7.48
N SER A 84 -20.36 20.20 -6.43
CA SER A 84 -21.34 20.10 -5.34
C SER A 84 -21.21 21.19 -4.27
N GLY A 85 -20.37 22.21 -4.48
CA GLY A 85 -20.22 23.36 -3.59
C GLY A 85 -19.33 23.11 -2.38
N ALA A 86 -18.47 22.08 -2.40
CA ALA A 86 -17.43 21.93 -1.38
C ALA A 86 -16.39 23.06 -1.55
N ARG A 87 -16.25 23.92 -0.52
CA ARG A 87 -15.23 24.98 -0.48
C ARG A 87 -14.06 24.57 0.41
N LEU A 88 -12.85 24.98 0.03
CA LEU A 88 -11.59 24.79 0.78
C LEU A 88 -11.47 25.70 2.03
N ASP A 89 -12.59 26.10 2.66
CA ASP A 89 -12.61 26.93 3.88
C ASP A 89 -12.22 26.14 5.16
N PHE A 90 -11.44 25.06 5.01
CA PHE A 90 -11.21 24.03 6.02
C PHE A 90 -9.90 24.14 6.82
N ILE A 91 -9.15 25.24 6.70
CA ILE A 91 -8.05 25.53 7.65
C ILE A 91 -8.61 26.12 8.96
N LYS A 92 -9.61 25.47 9.55
CA LYS A 92 -10.05 25.71 10.94
C LYS A 92 -9.91 24.41 11.71
N LYS A 93 -9.05 24.41 12.74
CA LYS A 93 -8.62 23.25 13.53
C LYS A 93 -9.79 22.38 14.01
N ASP A 94 -10.93 23.00 14.32
CA ASP A 94 -12.11 22.31 14.89
C ASP A 94 -12.77 21.31 13.92
N LYS A 95 -12.72 21.57 12.61
CA LYS A 95 -13.33 20.69 11.61
C LYS A 95 -12.42 19.51 11.21
N ILE A 96 -11.10 19.67 11.36
CA ILE A 96 -10.12 18.58 11.18
C ILE A 96 -10.27 17.55 12.32
N ALA A 97 -10.54 18.01 13.55
CA ALA A 97 -10.82 17.13 14.68
C ALA A 97 -12.11 16.31 14.50
N ALA A 98 -13.15 16.89 13.89
CA ALA A 98 -14.37 16.16 13.53
C ALA A 98 -14.12 15.09 12.45
N PHE A 99 -13.20 15.35 11.52
CA PHE A 99 -12.79 14.41 10.48
C PHE A 99 -12.00 13.22 11.04
N LEU A 100 -11.07 13.45 11.97
CA LEU A 100 -10.33 12.41 12.69
C LEU A 100 -11.22 11.50 13.57
N LYS A 101 -12.44 11.95 13.90
CA LYS A 101 -13.44 11.15 14.64
C LYS A 101 -14.31 10.26 13.76
N ASN A 102 -14.20 10.34 12.42
CA ASN A 102 -14.96 9.44 11.55
C ASN A 102 -14.42 8.02 11.66
N ARG A 103 -15.28 7.06 12.00
CA ARG A 103 -14.94 5.64 12.17
C ARG A 103 -14.37 5.02 10.89
N GLU A 104 -14.86 5.42 9.73
CA GLU A 104 -14.35 4.94 8.44
C GLU A 104 -12.94 5.47 8.17
N PHE A 105 -12.73 6.76 8.42
CA PHE A 105 -11.41 7.38 8.28
C PHE A 105 -10.40 6.81 9.28
N GLN A 106 -10.81 6.59 10.53
CA GLN A 106 -9.98 5.93 11.54
C GLN A 106 -9.60 4.52 11.12
N SER A 107 -10.55 3.75 10.57
CA SER A 107 -10.27 2.40 10.06
C SER A 107 -9.27 2.45 8.90
N PHE A 108 -9.46 3.38 7.96
CA PHE A 108 -8.52 3.59 6.85
C PHE A 108 -7.10 3.95 7.35
N VAL A 109 -7.00 4.86 8.32
CA VAL A 109 -5.71 5.23 8.93
C VAL A 109 -5.05 4.04 9.62
N VAL A 110 -5.80 3.26 10.40
CA VAL A 110 -5.28 2.06 11.08
C VAL A 110 -4.81 1.00 10.08
N ILE A 111 -5.59 0.74 9.02
CA ILE A 111 -5.22 -0.19 7.94
C ILE A 111 -3.94 0.29 7.25
N THR A 112 -3.88 1.58 6.90
CA THR A 112 -2.70 2.17 6.24
C THR A 112 -1.46 2.07 7.12
N LEU A 113 -1.60 2.36 8.42
CA LEU A 113 -0.50 2.29 9.37
C LEU A 113 -0.03 0.85 9.57
N LEU A 114 -0.94 -0.12 9.71
CA LEU A 114 -0.60 -1.54 9.79
C LEU A 114 0.10 -2.04 8.52
N LEU A 115 -0.32 -1.58 7.34
CA LEU A 115 0.34 -1.90 6.07
C LEU A 115 1.75 -1.30 6.00
N CYS A 116 1.95 -0.07 6.46
CA CYS A 116 3.26 0.56 6.56
C CYS A 116 4.18 -0.21 7.54
N VAL A 117 3.66 -0.60 8.71
CA VAL A 117 4.41 -1.41 9.68
C VAL A 117 4.78 -2.76 9.06
N TYR A 118 3.86 -3.40 8.34
CA TYR A 118 4.14 -4.65 7.62
C TYR A 118 5.29 -4.49 6.63
N ALA A 119 5.20 -3.51 5.73
CA ALA A 119 6.16 -3.31 4.65
C ALA A 119 7.54 -2.84 5.14
N PHE A 120 7.59 -1.87 6.05
CA PHE A 120 8.84 -1.20 6.44
C PHE A 120 9.47 -1.72 7.72
N VAL A 121 8.73 -2.44 8.58
CA VAL A 121 9.24 -2.96 9.84
C VAL A 121 9.22 -4.49 9.84
N LEU A 122 8.05 -5.08 9.60
CA LEU A 122 7.85 -6.50 9.83
C LEU A 122 8.62 -7.36 8.83
N ILE A 123 8.57 -7.04 7.53
CA ILE A 123 9.37 -7.71 6.49
C ILE A 123 10.88 -7.62 6.80
N PRO A 124 11.50 -6.44 6.98
CA PRO A 124 12.93 -6.36 7.21
C PRO A 124 13.38 -6.92 8.56
N VAL A 125 12.57 -6.81 9.63
CA VAL A 125 12.88 -7.40 10.93
C VAL A 125 12.81 -8.92 10.87
N CYS A 126 11.75 -9.48 10.28
CA CYS A 126 11.63 -10.93 10.08
C CYS A 126 12.77 -11.42 9.19
N GLY A 127 13.09 -10.72 8.10
CA GLY A 127 14.25 -11.00 7.25
C GLY A 127 15.54 -11.10 8.08
N LYS A 128 15.90 -10.05 8.83
CA LYS A 128 17.14 -10.03 9.63
C LYS A 128 17.17 -11.09 10.74
N LEU A 129 16.07 -11.28 11.47
CA LEU A 129 16.01 -12.19 12.62
C LEU A 129 16.01 -13.66 12.20
N LEU A 130 15.29 -13.98 11.12
CA LEU A 130 15.07 -15.35 10.65
C LEU A 130 16.07 -15.81 9.59
N VAL A 131 16.94 -14.92 9.07
CA VAL A 131 18.11 -15.30 8.22
C VAL A 131 19.02 -16.32 8.92
N ARG A 132 19.05 -16.34 10.26
CA ARG A 132 19.80 -17.34 11.04
C ARG A 132 19.20 -18.74 10.94
N ILE A 133 17.91 -18.86 10.65
CA ILE A 133 17.17 -20.12 10.45
C ILE A 133 17.09 -20.36 8.94
N ARG A 134 18.23 -20.73 8.33
CA ARG A 134 18.44 -20.87 6.88
C ARG A 134 17.68 -22.03 6.20
N ILE A 135 16.66 -22.58 6.85
CA ILE A 135 16.08 -23.88 6.50
C ILE A 135 15.06 -23.76 5.35
N ILE A 136 14.39 -22.61 5.17
CA ILE A 136 13.36 -22.43 4.13
C ILE A 136 13.46 -21.03 3.49
N ARG A 137 13.73 -20.97 2.18
CA ARG A 137 13.64 -19.71 1.40
C ARG A 137 12.21 -19.19 1.44
N GLY A 138 12.01 -17.92 1.83
CA GLY A 138 10.69 -17.29 1.95
C GLY A 138 10.00 -17.43 3.31
N PHE A 139 10.61 -18.14 4.28
CA PHE A 139 10.09 -18.22 5.66
C PHE A 139 9.95 -16.86 6.37
N PRO A 140 10.90 -15.91 6.21
CA PRO A 140 10.76 -14.58 6.80
C PRO A 140 9.55 -13.81 6.28
N PHE A 141 9.29 -13.91 4.96
CA PHE A 141 8.13 -13.32 4.32
C PHE A 141 6.83 -13.97 4.81
N PHE A 142 6.78 -15.31 4.89
CA PHE A 142 5.63 -16.05 5.45
C PHE A 142 5.26 -15.56 6.85
N VAL A 143 6.24 -15.48 7.76
CA VAL A 143 6.02 -15.06 9.14
C VAL A 143 5.52 -13.62 9.21
N ALA A 144 6.11 -12.71 8.42
CA ALA A 144 5.63 -11.34 8.34
C ALA A 144 4.19 -11.27 7.83
N THR A 145 3.86 -11.98 6.75
CA THR A 145 2.49 -12.00 6.19
C THR A 145 1.50 -12.60 7.18
N PHE A 146 1.87 -13.67 7.88
CA PHE A 146 1.06 -14.30 8.91
C PHE A 146 0.74 -13.33 10.05
N ILE A 147 1.76 -12.68 10.63
CA ILE A 147 1.59 -11.74 11.74
C ILE A 147 0.73 -10.55 11.29
N TYR A 148 0.93 -10.03 10.08
CA TYR A 148 0.12 -8.94 9.55
C TYR A 148 -1.35 -9.33 9.40
N LEU A 149 -1.64 -10.46 8.74
CA LEU A 149 -3.01 -10.95 8.55
C LEU A 149 -3.70 -11.24 9.88
N LEU A 150 -2.99 -11.88 10.81
CA LEU A 150 -3.51 -12.19 12.14
C LEU A 150 -3.83 -10.91 12.89
N SER A 151 -2.92 -9.93 12.87
CA SER A 151 -3.12 -8.64 13.55
C SER A 151 -4.32 -7.89 12.98
N MET A 152 -4.49 -7.88 11.66
CA MET A 152 -5.63 -7.25 11.00
C MET A 152 -6.95 -7.94 11.36
N MET A 153 -6.99 -9.27 11.30
CA MET A 153 -8.19 -10.03 11.65
C MET A 153 -8.56 -9.94 13.13
N LEU A 154 -7.58 -9.79 14.03
CA LEU A 154 -7.83 -9.58 15.46
C LEU A 154 -8.22 -8.14 15.79
N ALA A 155 -7.65 -7.14 15.10
CA ALA A 155 -7.96 -5.73 15.30
C ALA A 155 -9.38 -5.37 14.83
N PHE A 156 -9.83 -5.95 13.70
CA PHE A 156 -11.13 -5.67 13.10
C PHE A 156 -12.18 -6.77 13.31
N GLY A 157 -11.79 -7.94 13.81
CA GLY A 157 -12.68 -9.08 14.04
C GLY A 157 -13.43 -9.04 15.36
N HIS A 158 -14.40 -9.95 15.50
CA HIS A 158 -15.13 -10.12 16.75
C HIS A 158 -14.25 -10.74 17.84
N ARG A 159 -14.32 -10.19 19.07
CA ARG A 159 -13.58 -10.66 20.26
C ARG A 159 -14.13 -11.97 20.86
N LYS A 160 -14.53 -12.93 20.02
CA LYS A 160 -14.93 -14.28 20.44
C LYS A 160 -13.77 -15.24 20.21
N LEU A 161 -13.50 -16.12 21.17
CA LEU A 161 -12.42 -17.13 21.10
C LEU A 161 -12.47 -17.97 19.82
N GLY A 162 -13.65 -18.41 19.38
CA GLY A 162 -13.80 -19.16 18.14
C GLY A 162 -13.43 -18.37 16.87
N HIS A 163 -13.57 -17.04 16.91
CA HIS A 163 -13.12 -16.19 15.80
C HIS A 163 -11.59 -16.07 15.79
N ALA A 164 -10.96 -15.94 16.95
CA ALA A 164 -9.49 -15.87 17.04
C ALA A 164 -8.81 -17.13 16.48
N VAL A 165 -9.35 -18.32 16.79
CA VAL A 165 -8.83 -19.60 16.25
C VAL A 165 -9.01 -19.67 14.73
N ARG A 166 -10.18 -19.26 14.20
CA ARG A 166 -10.41 -19.21 12.76
C ARG A 166 -9.47 -18.20 12.08
N SER A 167 -9.28 -17.03 12.67
CA SER A 167 -8.34 -16.02 12.17
C SER A 167 -6.91 -16.55 12.13
N LEU A 168 -6.50 -17.34 13.12
CA LEU A 168 -5.18 -17.99 13.14
C LEU A 168 -5.02 -18.99 11.99
N LEU A 169 -5.99 -19.90 11.82
CA LEU A 169 -5.94 -20.90 10.74
C LEU A 169 -5.97 -20.26 9.35
N VAL A 170 -6.85 -19.29 9.13
CA VAL A 170 -6.96 -18.59 7.85
C VAL A 170 -5.68 -17.81 7.56
N SER A 171 -5.15 -17.07 8.54
CA SER A 171 -3.91 -16.31 8.35
C SER A 171 -2.74 -17.23 8.01
N PHE A 172 -2.65 -18.41 8.65
CA PHE A 172 -1.61 -19.40 8.37
C PHE A 172 -1.73 -19.96 6.95
N LEU A 173 -2.92 -20.40 6.55
CA LEU A 173 -3.15 -20.94 5.21
C LEU A 173 -2.91 -19.90 4.12
N VAL A 174 -3.46 -18.69 4.29
CA VAL A 174 -3.34 -17.61 3.31
C VAL A 174 -1.91 -17.12 3.20
N SER A 175 -1.18 -16.96 4.31
CA SER A 175 0.24 -16.59 4.26
C SER A 175 1.07 -17.64 3.51
N GLY A 176 0.75 -18.92 3.63
CA GLY A 176 1.37 -20.00 2.86
C GLY A 176 1.12 -19.88 1.36
N ILE A 177 -0.15 -19.69 0.98
CA ILE A 177 -0.56 -19.50 -0.42
C ILE A 177 0.11 -18.26 -1.03
N VAL A 178 0.12 -17.14 -0.30
CA VAL A 178 0.73 -15.89 -0.72
C VAL A 178 2.24 -16.07 -0.89
N THR A 179 2.93 -16.68 0.07
CA THR A 179 4.37 -16.94 -0.03
C THR A 179 4.70 -17.82 -1.24
N TYR A 180 3.93 -18.88 -1.46
CA TYR A 180 4.09 -19.75 -2.62
C TYR A 180 3.83 -19.01 -3.95
N ALA A 181 2.76 -18.23 -4.03
CA ALA A 181 2.41 -17.47 -5.22
C ALA A 181 3.49 -16.43 -5.57
N PHE A 182 3.97 -15.67 -4.59
CA PHE A 182 4.99 -14.66 -4.84
C PHE A 182 6.38 -15.25 -5.13
N GLY A 183 6.77 -16.29 -4.40
CA GLY A 183 8.09 -16.92 -4.56
C GLY A 183 8.20 -17.79 -5.81
N THR A 184 7.14 -18.55 -6.13
CA THR A 184 7.19 -19.60 -7.17
C THR A 184 6.54 -19.17 -8.47
N LEU A 185 5.36 -18.53 -8.42
CA LEU A 185 4.61 -18.12 -9.62
C LEU A 185 5.10 -16.76 -10.13
N ALA A 186 5.21 -15.77 -9.25
CA ALA A 186 5.65 -14.42 -9.63
C ALA A 186 7.18 -14.28 -9.69
N LYS A 187 7.94 -15.29 -9.21
CA LYS A 187 9.41 -15.31 -9.13
C LYS A 187 10.00 -14.02 -8.53
N ILE A 188 9.27 -13.36 -7.65
CA ILE A 188 9.78 -12.17 -6.96
C ILE A 188 10.80 -12.67 -5.94
N PRO A 189 12.05 -12.16 -5.93
CA PRO A 189 13.01 -12.52 -4.90
C PRO A 189 12.46 -12.08 -3.55
N LEU A 190 11.97 -13.04 -2.77
CA LEU A 190 11.46 -12.81 -1.43
C LEU A 190 12.64 -12.60 -0.47
N PRO A 191 12.58 -11.57 0.41
CA PRO A 191 13.61 -11.31 1.41
C PRO A 191 13.72 -12.41 2.48
#